data_AF-A0A7C5LQI5-F1
#
_entry.id   AF-A0A7C5LQI5-F1
#
_cell.length_a   1.000
_cell.length_b   1.000
_cell.length_c   1.000
_cell.angle_alpha   90.00
_cell.angle_beta   90.00
_cell.angle_gamma   90.00
#
_symmetry.space_group_name_H-M   'P 1'
#
loop_
_entity.id
_entity.type
_entity.pdbx_description
1 polymer ?
#
loop_
_entity_poly.entity_id
_entity_poly.type
_entity_poly.pdbx_seq_one_letter_code
_entity_poly.pdbx_strand_id
1 'polypeptide(L)' 'NAAFDAGFAAALGKSLIVLHPPEHDHPLKEVDAAAQAVARSPEQVAQILRYVLTGALPG' A
#
# COMPACT_ATOMS: atom_id res chain seq x y z
N ASN A 1 8.71 12.72 -3.55
CA ASN A 1 7.47 12.51 -4.33
C ASN A 1 7.11 11.07 -4.06
N ALA A 2 5.88 10.79 -3.63
CA ALA A 2 5.47 9.48 -3.13
C ALA A 2 5.88 8.31 -4.04
N ALA A 3 5.85 8.47 -5.37
CA ALA A 3 6.29 7.42 -6.30
C ALA A 3 7.80 7.10 -6.21
N PHE A 4 8.64 8.12 -6.06
CA PHE A 4 10.08 7.94 -5.85
C PHE A 4 10.37 7.29 -4.50
N ASP A 5 9.70 7.76 -3.44
CA ASP A 5 9.86 7.25 -2.09
C ASP A 5 9.41 5.78 -1.99
N ALA A 6 8.33 5.42 -2.68
CA ALA A 6 7.85 4.04 -2.82
C ALA A 6 8.83 3.14 -3.57
N GLY A 7 9.38 3.59 -4.71
CA GLY A 7 10.37 2.84 -5.46
C GLY A 7 11.66 2.60 -4.66
N PHE A 8 12.11 3.61 -3.91
CA PHE A 8 13.27 3.47 -3.02
C PHE A 8 13.00 2.50 -1.86
N ALA A 9 11.83 2.57 -1.23
CA ALA A 9 11.44 1.63 -0.18
C ALA A 9 11.39 0.17 -0.70
N ALA A 10 10.84 -0.04 -1.90
CA ALA A 10 10.81 -1.34 -2.55
C ALA A 10 12.23 -1.87 -2.86
N ALA A 11 13.12 -1.01 -3.36
CA ALA A 11 14.53 -1.38 -3.60
C ALA A 11 15.28 -1.79 -2.32
N LEU A 12 14.85 -1.27 -1.16
CA LEU A 12 15.39 -1.66 0.15
C LEU A 12 14.70 -2.90 0.77
N GLY A 13 13.77 -3.53 0.06
CA GLY A 13 13.04 -4.71 0.55
C GLY A 13 12.04 -4.40 1.66
N LYS A 14 11.59 -3.15 1.80
CA LYS A 14 10.57 -2.79 2.79
C LYS A 14 9.19 -3.21 2.31
N SER A 15 8.36 -3.67 3.25
CA SER A 15 6.93 -3.85 3.00
C SER A 15 6.26 -2.50 2.79
N LEU A 16 5.38 -2.41 1.80
CA LEU A 16 4.76 -1.19 1.33
C LEU A 16 3.23 -1.34 1.30
N ILE A 17 2.56 -0.39 1.94
CA ILE A 17 1.12 -0.14 1.80
C ILE A 17 0.98 1.25 1.19
N VAL A 18 0.24 1.38 0.10
CA VAL A 18 0.03 2.65 -0.60
C VAL A 18 -1.39 3.13 -0.36
N LEU A 19 -1.56 4.38 0.06
CA LEU A 19 -2.87 5.01 0.29
C LEU A 19 -3.10 6.11 -0.74
N HIS A 20 -4.09 5.92 -1.61
CA HIS A 20 -4.54 6.94 -2.56
C HIS A 20 -5.98 6.69 -3.00
N PRO A 21 -6.71 7.72 -3.43
CA PRO A 21 -8.06 7.55 -3.93
C PRO A 21 -8.04 6.90 -5.33
N PRO A 22 -9.15 6.28 -5.79
CA PRO A 22 -9.18 5.48 -7.03
C PRO A 22 -8.79 6.24 -8.30
N GLU A 23 -8.98 7.56 -8.32
CA GLU A 23 -8.63 8.42 -9.46
C GLU A 23 -7.12 8.39 -9.78
N HIS A 24 -6.30 7.95 -8.82
CA HIS A 24 -4.86 7.85 -8.98
C HIS A 24 -4.37 6.46 -9.42
N ASP A 25 -5.25 5.49 -9.68
CA ASP A 25 -4.88 4.14 -10.12
C ASP A 25 -4.04 4.16 -11.40
N HIS A 26 -4.46 4.92 -12.42
CA HIS A 26 -3.69 5.03 -13.66
C HIS A 26 -2.37 5.79 -13.48
N PRO A 27 -2.35 6.98 -12.84
CA PRO A 27 -1.11 7.68 -12.51
C PRO A 27 -0.11 6.88 -11.65
N LEU A 28 -0.58 6.00 -10.75
CA LEU A 28 0.25 5.31 -9.76
C LEU A 28 0.41 3.80 -10.04
N LYS A 29 -0.03 3.30 -11.20
CA LYS A 29 0.00 1.87 -11.55
C LYS A 29 1.35 1.16 -11.30
N GLU A 30 2.47 1.85 -11.48
CA GLU A 30 3.82 1.30 -11.29
C GLU A 30 4.19 1.19 -9.79
N VAL A 31 3.68 2.12 -8.99
CA VAL A 31 3.79 2.12 -7.53
C VAL A 31 2.90 1.02 -6.95
N ASP A 32 1.67 0.90 -7.46
CA ASP A 32 0.72 -0.14 -7.05
C ASP A 32 1.26 -1.53 -7.35
N ALA A 33 1.90 -1.72 -8.50
CA ALA A 33 2.53 -2.98 -8.88
C ALA A 33 3.70 -3.38 -7.95
N ALA A 34 4.36 -2.39 -7.33
CA ALA A 34 5.45 -2.62 -6.37
C ALA A 34 4.95 -2.82 -4.92
N ALA A 35 3.68 -2.49 -4.64
CA ALA A 35 3.11 -2.55 -3.30
C ALA A 35 2.52 -3.93 -2.96
N GLN A 36 2.54 -4.29 -1.68
CA GLN A 36 1.90 -5.51 -1.18
C GLN A 36 0.40 -5.29 -0.90
N ALA A 37 0.00 -4.04 -0.69
CA ALA A 37 -1.40 -3.67 -0.56
C ALA A 37 -1.64 -2.22 -0.97
N VAL A 38 -2.81 -1.97 -1.56
CA VAL A 38 -3.29 -0.64 -1.92
C VAL A 38 -4.57 -0.35 -1.14
N ALA A 39 -4.61 0.79 -0.45
CA ALA A 39 -5.72 1.25 0.38
C ALA A 39 -6.35 2.53 -0.21
N ARG A 40 -7.65 2.70 0.03
CA ARG A 40 -8.46 3.86 -0.34
C ARG A 40 -8.83 4.72 0.86
N SER A 41 -8.71 4.19 2.07
CA SER A 41 -8.93 4.94 3.30
C SER A 41 -7.93 4.55 4.41
N PRO A 42 -7.70 5.42 5.41
CA PRO A 42 -6.87 5.09 6.57
C PRO A 42 -7.36 3.84 7.34
N GLU A 43 -8.67 3.60 7.38
CA GLU A 43 -9.24 2.43 8.06
C GLU A 43 -8.81 1.13 7.38
N GLN A 44 -8.72 1.12 6.05
CA GLN A 44 -8.18 -0.03 5.31
C GLN A 44 -6.70 -0.26 5.62
N VAL A 45 -5.89 0.80 5.79
CA VAL A 45 -4.50 0.67 6.24
C VAL A 45 -4.43 -0.02 7.60
N ALA A 46 -5.24 0.42 8.57
CA ALA A 46 -5.31 -0.19 9.89
C ALA A 46 -5.76 -1.67 9.82
N GLN A 47 -6.72 -1.99 8.96
CA GLN A 47 -7.17 -3.37 8.73
C GLN A 47 -6.05 -4.25 8.15
N ILE A 48 -5.29 -3.75 7.17
CA ILE A 48 -4.14 -4.47 6.59
C ILE A 48 -3.09 -4.72 7.67
N LEU A 49 -2.73 -3.71 8.47
CA LEU A 49 -1.77 -3.88 9.57
C LEU A 49 -2.25 -4.92 10.59
N ARG A 50 -3.53 -4.88 10.97
CA ARG A 50 -4.11 -5.89 11.86
C ARG A 50 -4.04 -7.28 11.25
N TYR A 51 -4.35 -7.44 9.96
CA TYR A 51 -4.26 -8.71 9.26
C TYR A 51 -2.82 -9.24 9.27
N VAL A 52 -1.83 -8.40 8.95
CA VAL A 52 -0.41 -8.79 8.97
C VAL A 52 0.03 -9.25 10.35
N LEU A 53 -0.41 -8.57 11.42
CA LEU A 53 -0.01 -8.89 12.79
C LEU A 53 -0.70 -10.12 13.38
N THR A 54 -1.93 -10.41 12.95
CA THR A 54 -2.79 -11.42 13.61
C THR A 54 -3.15 -12.61 12.72
N GLY A 55 -2.98 -12.50 11.41
CA GLY A 55 -3.45 -13.48 10.42
C GLY A 55 -4.98 -13.52 10.25
N ALA A 56 -5.74 -12.69 10.96
CA ALA A 56 -7.21 -12.69 10.92
C ALA A 56 -7.75 -11.71 9.88
N LEU A 57 -8.55 -12.22 8.94
CA LEU A 57 -9.22 -11.37 7.95
C LEU A 57 -10.23 -10.43 8.63
N PRO A 58 -10.38 -9.19 8.14
CA PRO A 58 -11.48 -8.32 8.55
C PRO A 58 -12.82 -9.02 8.25
N GLY A 59 -13.73 -9.01 9.22
CA GLY A 59 -15.11 -9.49 9.05
C GLY A 59 -16.02 -8.46 8.39
#